data_AF-A0A8C7AZS5-F1
#
_entry.id   AF-A0A8C7AZS5-F1
#
_cell.length_a   1.000
_cell.length_b   1.000
_cell.length_c   1.000
_cell.angle_alpha   90.00
_cell.angle_beta   90.00
_cell.angle_gamma   90.00
#
_symmetry.space_group_name_H-M   'P 1'
#
loop_
_entity.id
_entity.type
_entity.pdbx_description
1 polymer ?
#
loop_
_entity_poly.entity_id
_entity_poly.type
_entity_poly.pdbx_seq_one_letter_code
_entity_poly.pdbx_strand_id
1 'polypeptide(L)'
;MTFDDFKNKTTEDQPDQEPKGKKAKGLHFLSSRWWCPTAVTLGILCLGLLVTLIILTMQFLQVSDLLKQQQANLTNQEIILEGQILAQRQTEKASQESERELKKKIETLTQKLDENSKKQMELHQQNLNLQEALRKAANFSGIHPASKCPFQFSVLDGLVSEETQQLMGLGGWLSFDAPLVQ
;
A
#
# COMPACT_ATOMS: atom_id res chain seq x y z
N MET A 1 29.47 90.66 -36.27
CA MET A 1 30.09 91.95 -36.59
C MET A 1 31.59 91.75 -36.42
N THR A 2 32.43 91.73 -37.44
CA THR A 2 32.20 91.98 -38.89
C THR A 2 33.38 91.41 -39.71
N PHE A 3 33.24 91.39 -41.04
CA PHE A 3 34.32 91.42 -42.05
C PHE A 3 35.22 90.16 -42.19
N ASP A 4 35.59 89.73 -43.40
CA ASP A 4 35.01 90.05 -44.72
C ASP A 4 35.31 88.99 -45.79
N ASP A 5 34.49 88.98 -46.84
CA ASP A 5 34.70 88.21 -48.08
C ASP A 5 35.66 88.97 -49.02
N PHE A 6 36.67 88.30 -49.60
CA PHE A 6 37.27 88.77 -50.87
C PHE A 6 38.01 87.66 -51.66
N LYS A 7 37.26 86.94 -52.49
CA LYS A 7 37.48 86.87 -53.95
C LYS A 7 38.94 86.99 -54.47
N ASN A 8 39.50 85.90 -55.01
CA ASN A 8 39.75 85.78 -56.46
C ASN A 8 40.21 84.39 -56.96
N LYS A 9 39.49 83.95 -57.99
CA LYS A 9 39.84 82.93 -58.99
C LYS A 9 40.90 83.45 -59.98
N THR A 10 41.93 82.65 -60.28
CA THR A 10 42.68 82.68 -61.55
C THR A 10 43.08 81.25 -61.91
N THR A 11 42.92 80.89 -63.18
CA THR A 11 43.14 79.55 -63.78
C THR A 11 44.47 79.49 -64.54
N GLU A 12 44.89 78.28 -64.94
CA GLU A 12 46.10 77.96 -65.73
C GLU A 12 47.45 78.28 -65.02
N ASP A 13 48.46 77.41 -64.98
CA ASP A 13 49.09 76.75 -66.12
C ASP A 13 49.84 75.44 -65.71
N GLN A 14 50.12 74.56 -66.67
CA GLN A 14 50.80 73.26 -66.48
C GLN A 14 52.12 73.25 -67.29
N PRO A 15 53.32 72.98 -66.70
CA PRO A 15 53.91 71.62 -66.69
C PRO A 15 54.88 71.39 -65.47
N ASP A 16 55.61 70.28 -65.24
CA ASP A 16 55.70 68.96 -65.89
C ASP A 16 56.17 67.85 -64.90
N GLN A 17 56.15 66.58 -65.37
CA GLN A 17 57.03 65.43 -65.06
C GLN A 17 57.34 64.93 -63.61
N GLU A 18 57.42 63.60 -63.52
CA GLU A 18 57.96 62.73 -62.43
C GLU A 18 57.32 62.69 -61.02
N PRO A 19 56.49 61.66 -60.72
CA PRO A 19 56.22 61.24 -59.35
C PRO A 19 57.28 60.24 -58.83
N LYS A 20 58.38 60.75 -58.25
CA LYS A 20 59.33 59.90 -57.49
C LYS A 20 58.72 59.44 -56.17
N GLY A 21 58.34 58.17 -56.12
CA GLY A 21 57.54 57.62 -55.04
C GLY A 21 58.22 57.56 -53.66
N LYS A 22 57.41 57.69 -52.61
CA LYS A 22 57.70 57.14 -51.28
C LYS A 22 56.53 56.25 -50.86
N LYS A 23 56.82 54.96 -50.69
CA LYS A 23 55.84 53.91 -50.44
C LYS A 23 55.13 54.18 -49.11
N ALA A 24 53.84 54.53 -49.16
CA ALA A 24 52.96 54.24 -48.04
C ALA A 24 53.07 52.74 -47.76
N LYS A 25 53.42 52.37 -46.52
CA LYS A 25 53.39 50.99 -46.07
C LYS A 25 51.93 50.59 -45.90
N GLY A 26 51.27 50.33 -47.02
CA GLY A 26 49.98 49.67 -47.02
C GLY A 26 50.13 48.39 -46.21
N LEU A 27 49.17 48.16 -45.31
CA LEU A 27 49.00 46.88 -44.64
C LEU A 27 48.80 45.86 -45.76
N HIS A 28 49.87 45.16 -46.14
CA HIS A 28 49.85 44.33 -47.34
C HIS A 28 48.88 43.20 -47.06
N PHE A 29 47.74 43.19 -47.77
CA PHE A 29 46.64 42.23 -47.63
C PHE A 29 47.14 40.81 -47.88
N LEU A 30 47.71 40.17 -46.85
CA LEU A 30 48.18 38.80 -46.92
C LEU A 30 47.00 37.87 -46.64
N SER A 31 46.54 37.22 -47.71
CA SER A 31 45.55 36.15 -47.75
C SER A 31 44.08 36.55 -47.52
N SER A 32 43.49 37.23 -48.51
CA SER A 32 42.03 37.39 -48.62
C SER A 32 41.34 36.29 -49.45
N ARG A 33 42.08 35.28 -49.97
CA ARG A 33 41.55 34.34 -50.97
C ARG A 33 41.77 32.84 -50.68
N TRP A 34 42.71 32.48 -49.80
CA TRP A 34 42.91 31.07 -49.38
C TRP A 34 42.05 30.69 -48.15
N TRP A 35 41.65 31.66 -47.32
CA TRP A 35 40.82 31.37 -46.14
C TRP A 35 39.34 31.14 -46.45
N CYS A 36 38.83 31.58 -47.61
CA CYS A 36 37.42 31.39 -47.98
C CYS A 36 37.00 29.90 -48.04
N PRO A 37 37.73 28.99 -48.71
CA PRO A 37 37.44 27.55 -48.64
C PRO A 37 37.40 27.02 -47.20
N THR A 38 38.41 27.35 -46.37
CA THR A 38 38.49 26.90 -44.98
C THR A 38 37.29 27.40 -44.16
N ALA A 39 36.94 28.68 -44.27
CA ALA A 39 35.80 29.27 -43.58
C ALA A 39 34.46 28.66 -44.04
N VAL A 40 34.30 28.37 -45.34
CA VAL A 40 33.12 27.68 -45.88
C VAL A 40 33.03 26.25 -45.34
N THR A 41 34.13 25.49 -45.33
CA THR A 41 34.13 24.12 -44.77
C THR A 41 33.84 24.11 -43.27
N LEU A 42 34.36 25.09 -42.51
CA LEU A 42 34.07 25.24 -41.09
C LEU A 42 32.61 25.65 -40.84
N GLY A 43 32.03 26.51 -41.69
CA GLY A 43 30.61 26.87 -41.65
C GLY A 43 29.69 25.68 -41.92
N ILE A 44 30.02 24.84 -42.91
CA ILE A 44 29.28 23.60 -43.21
C ILE A 44 29.39 22.60 -42.04
N LEU A 45 30.59 22.41 -41.48
CA LEU A 45 30.80 21.57 -40.30
C LEU A 45 29.99 22.07 -39.10
N CYS A 46 30.00 23.39 -38.86
CA CYS A 46 29.23 24.04 -37.81
C CYS A 46 27.72 23.82 -37.99
N LEU A 47 27.18 23.99 -39.20
CA LEU A 47 25.78 23.69 -39.51
C LEU A 47 25.43 22.21 -39.24
N GLY A 48 26.27 21.28 -39.67
CA GLY A 48 26.06 19.84 -39.42
C GLY A 48 26.06 19.49 -37.93
N LEU A 49 26.96 20.08 -37.15
CA LEU A 49 27.00 19.94 -35.69
C LEU A 49 25.76 20.53 -35.02
N LEU A 50 25.30 21.72 -35.44
CA LEU A 50 24.08 22.34 -34.92
C LEU A 50 22.84 21.48 -35.18
N VAL A 51 22.68 20.97 -36.41
CA VAL A 51 21.57 20.05 -36.75
C VAL A 51 21.61 18.79 -35.89
N THR A 52 22.80 18.19 -35.73
CA THR A 52 22.99 16.98 -34.90
C THR A 52 22.66 17.25 -33.43
N LEU A 53 23.09 18.41 -32.90
CA LEU A 53 22.81 18.82 -31.52
C LEU A 53 21.31 19.03 -31.29
N ILE A 54 20.60 19.68 -32.22
CA ILE A 54 19.13 19.85 -32.14
C ILE A 54 18.42 18.49 -32.12
N ILE A 55 18.79 17.57 -33.02
CA ILE A 55 18.19 16.22 -33.07
C ILE A 55 18.46 15.47 -31.75
N LEU A 56 19.69 15.51 -31.24
CA LEU A 56 20.06 14.87 -29.99
C LEU A 56 19.32 15.47 -28.79
N THR A 57 19.14 16.81 -28.73
CA THR A 57 18.35 17.47 -27.69
C THR A 57 16.87 17.06 -27.75
N MET A 58 16.28 16.94 -28.94
CA MET A 58 14.88 16.49 -29.08
C MET A 58 14.70 15.04 -28.62
N GLN A 59 15.62 14.14 -28.98
CA GLN A 59 15.61 12.75 -28.49
C GLN A 59 15.80 12.68 -26.97
N PHE A 60 16.72 13.49 -26.42
CA PHE A 60 16.97 13.56 -24.99
C PHE A 60 15.74 14.07 -24.21
N LEU A 61 15.03 15.07 -24.73
CA LEU A 61 13.77 15.56 -24.15
C LEU A 61 12.68 14.48 -24.15
N GLN A 62 12.48 13.77 -25.27
CA GLN A 62 11.51 12.67 -25.36
C GLN A 62 11.79 11.55 -24.34
N VAL A 63 13.05 11.12 -24.23
CA VAL A 63 13.46 10.11 -23.23
C VAL A 63 13.30 10.65 -21.81
N SER A 64 13.62 11.92 -21.57
CA SER A 64 13.46 12.56 -20.26
C SER A 64 12.00 12.62 -19.82
N ASP A 65 11.08 12.94 -20.72
CA ASP A 65 9.65 13.00 -20.40
C ASP A 65 9.04 11.61 -20.20
N LEU A 66 9.48 10.60 -20.96
CA LEU A 66 9.11 9.20 -20.70
C LEU A 66 9.63 8.73 -19.32
N LEU A 67 10.86 9.09 -18.95
CA LEU A 67 11.43 8.78 -17.64
C LEU A 67 10.67 9.47 -16.50
N LYS A 68 10.30 10.75 -16.65
CA LYS A 68 9.42 11.44 -15.68
C LYS A 68 8.07 10.77 -15.53
N GLN A 69 7.47 10.32 -16.65
CA GLN A 69 6.18 9.61 -16.62
C GLN A 69 6.31 8.27 -15.89
N GLN A 70 7.38 7.51 -16.13
CA GLN A 70 7.67 6.27 -15.40
C GLN A 70 7.90 6.54 -13.90
N GLN A 71 8.66 7.58 -13.55
CA GLN A 71 8.89 7.97 -12.16
C GLN A 71 7.59 8.34 -11.44
N ALA A 72 6.73 9.17 -12.06
CA ALA A 72 5.43 9.53 -11.49
C ALA A 72 4.50 8.31 -11.32
N ASN A 73 4.55 7.35 -12.25
CA ASN A 73 3.80 6.10 -12.16
C ASN A 73 4.30 5.23 -11.00
N LEU A 74 5.63 5.08 -10.85
CA LEU A 74 6.24 4.34 -9.73
C LEU A 74 5.88 4.96 -8.38
N THR A 75 5.99 6.29 -8.22
CA THR A 75 5.61 6.97 -6.98
C THR A 75 4.12 6.81 -6.66
N ASN A 76 3.23 6.86 -7.66
CA ASN A 76 1.81 6.59 -7.43
C ASN A 76 1.56 5.13 -7.02
N GLN A 77 2.26 4.17 -7.65
CA GLN A 77 2.16 2.75 -7.28
C GLN A 77 2.69 2.49 -5.87
N GLU A 78 3.78 3.14 -5.47
CA GLU A 78 4.35 3.09 -4.12
C GLU A 78 3.35 3.60 -3.08
N ILE A 79 2.75 4.78 -3.28
CA ILE A 79 1.73 5.34 -2.39
C ILE A 79 0.51 4.42 -2.26
N ILE A 80 0.06 3.82 -3.36
CA ILE A 80 -1.06 2.85 -3.35
C ILE A 80 -0.67 1.60 -2.56
N LEU A 81 0.54 1.07 -2.78
CA LEU A 81 1.04 -0.13 -2.10
C LEU A 81 1.24 0.11 -0.59
N GLU A 82 1.81 1.24 -0.19
CA GLU A 82 1.92 1.64 1.21
C GLU A 82 0.54 1.77 1.86
N GLY A 83 -0.43 2.40 1.18
CA GLY A 83 -1.82 2.48 1.63
C GLY A 83 -2.46 1.10 1.84
N GLN A 84 -2.23 0.16 0.93
CA GLN A 84 -2.68 -1.23 1.06
C GLN A 84 -2.01 -1.96 2.22
N ILE A 85 -0.69 -1.82 2.39
CA ILE A 85 0.07 -2.43 3.51
C ILE A 85 -0.41 -1.87 4.86
N LEU A 86 -0.69 -0.56 4.94
CA LEU A 86 -1.22 0.07 6.15
C LEU A 86 -2.63 -0.43 6.48
N ALA A 87 -3.52 -0.51 5.49
CA ALA A 87 -4.87 -1.06 5.67
C ALA A 87 -4.82 -2.55 6.08
N GLN A 88 -4.00 -3.37 5.40
CA GLN A 88 -3.79 -4.77 5.75
C GLN A 88 -3.27 -4.91 7.19
N ARG A 89 -2.22 -4.16 7.56
CA ARG A 89 -1.67 -4.15 8.94
C ARG A 89 -2.71 -3.73 9.98
N GLN A 90 -3.65 -2.84 9.65
CA GLN A 90 -4.75 -2.48 10.54
C GLN A 90 -5.73 -3.64 10.72
N THR A 91 -6.12 -4.32 9.62
CA THR A 91 -6.99 -5.50 9.71
C THR A 91 -6.34 -6.67 10.46
N GLU A 92 -5.04 -6.90 10.24
CA GLU A 92 -4.25 -7.91 10.95
C GLU A 92 -4.20 -7.64 12.46
N LYS A 93 -3.96 -6.39 12.86
CA LYS A 93 -3.98 -5.99 14.28
C LYS A 93 -5.35 -6.23 14.93
N ALA A 94 -6.44 -5.83 14.27
CA ALA A 94 -7.80 -6.03 14.76
C ALA A 94 -8.14 -7.54 14.87
N SER A 95 -7.75 -8.34 13.88
CA SER A 95 -7.88 -9.79 13.91
C SER A 95 -7.12 -10.39 15.09
N GLN A 96 -5.84 -10.02 15.27
CA GLN A 96 -4.98 -10.51 16.34
C GLN A 96 -5.49 -10.09 17.74
N GLU A 97 -6.09 -8.91 17.87
CA GLU A 97 -6.75 -8.47 19.10
C GLU A 97 -7.99 -9.32 19.40
N SER A 98 -8.85 -9.56 18.40
CA SER A 98 -10.01 -10.45 18.55
C SER A 98 -9.62 -11.89 18.90
N GLU A 99 -8.52 -12.40 18.36
CA GLU A 99 -7.97 -13.74 18.66
C GLU A 99 -7.47 -13.80 20.11
N ARG A 100 -6.75 -12.76 20.58
CA ARG A 100 -6.34 -12.65 21.99
C ARG A 100 -7.52 -12.61 22.94
N GLU A 101 -8.59 -11.88 22.61
CA GLU A 101 -9.82 -11.88 23.40
C GLU A 101 -10.50 -13.24 23.43
N LEU A 102 -10.63 -13.88 22.27
CA LEU A 102 -11.24 -15.20 22.14
C LEU A 102 -10.46 -16.23 22.98
N LYS A 103 -9.13 -16.20 22.91
CA LYS A 103 -8.25 -17.05 23.74
C LYS A 103 -8.49 -16.85 25.24
N LYS A 104 -8.57 -15.60 25.71
CA LYS A 104 -8.90 -15.28 27.13
C LYS A 104 -10.28 -15.79 27.53
N LYS A 105 -11.28 -15.69 26.64
CA LYS A 105 -12.64 -16.20 26.87
C LYS A 105 -12.64 -17.74 26.97
N ILE A 106 -11.92 -18.43 26.08
CA ILE A 106 -11.75 -19.89 26.11
C ILE A 106 -11.05 -20.34 27.40
N GLU A 107 -9.96 -19.68 27.79
CA GLU A 107 -9.22 -19.96 29.03
C GLU A 107 -10.12 -19.80 30.27
N THR A 108 -10.88 -18.70 30.34
CA THR A 108 -11.86 -18.44 31.42
C THR A 108 -12.97 -19.50 31.48
N LEU A 109 -13.49 -19.92 30.32
CA LEU A 109 -14.52 -20.97 30.24
C LEU A 109 -13.95 -22.34 30.65
N THR A 110 -12.71 -22.64 30.25
CA THR A 110 -12.01 -23.88 30.62
C THR A 110 -11.81 -23.97 32.13
N GLN A 111 -11.35 -22.90 32.77
CA GLN A 111 -11.23 -22.83 34.23
C GLN A 111 -12.57 -23.03 34.93
N LYS A 112 -13.64 -22.32 34.49
CA LYS A 112 -14.98 -22.47 35.07
C LYS A 112 -15.55 -23.89 34.93
N LEU A 113 -15.23 -24.56 33.82
CA LEU A 113 -15.66 -25.94 33.58
C LEU A 113 -14.96 -26.90 34.54
N ASP A 114 -13.65 -26.75 34.77
CA ASP A 114 -12.89 -27.53 35.74
C ASP A 114 -13.37 -27.32 37.19
N GLU A 115 -13.56 -26.06 37.60
CA GLU A 115 -14.10 -25.72 38.92
C GLU A 115 -15.49 -26.32 39.16
N ASN A 116 -16.36 -26.33 38.13
CA ASN A 116 -17.70 -26.91 38.23
C ASN A 116 -17.65 -28.45 38.21
N SER A 117 -16.78 -29.06 37.40
CA SER A 117 -16.52 -30.51 37.40
C SER A 117 -16.08 -30.99 38.80
N LYS A 118 -15.14 -30.27 39.42
CA LYS A 118 -14.68 -30.56 40.79
C LYS A 118 -15.82 -30.48 41.81
N LYS A 119 -16.63 -29.42 41.78
CA LYS A 119 -17.82 -29.28 42.66
C LYS A 119 -18.83 -30.41 42.45
N GLN A 120 -19.05 -30.83 41.20
CA GLN A 120 -19.94 -31.95 40.88
C GLN A 120 -19.40 -33.27 41.45
N MET A 121 -18.09 -33.52 41.37
CA MET A 121 -17.45 -34.69 41.98
C MET A 121 -17.55 -34.68 43.51
N GLU A 122 -17.34 -33.53 44.16
CA GLU A 122 -17.50 -33.36 45.61
C GLU A 122 -18.96 -33.60 46.06
N LEU A 123 -19.95 -33.03 45.34
CA LEU A 123 -21.37 -33.26 45.61
C LEU A 123 -21.78 -34.73 45.41
N HIS A 124 -21.24 -35.40 44.39
CA HIS A 124 -21.48 -36.81 44.15
C HIS A 124 -20.95 -37.67 45.32
N GLN A 125 -19.74 -37.40 45.80
CA GLN A 125 -19.18 -38.08 46.97
C GLN A 125 -20.00 -37.84 48.24
N GLN A 126 -20.49 -36.60 48.46
CA GLN A 126 -21.38 -36.30 49.59
C GLN A 126 -22.70 -37.08 49.50
N ASN A 127 -23.27 -37.22 48.29
CA ASN A 127 -24.48 -38.00 48.08
C ASN A 127 -24.28 -39.49 48.39
N LEU A 128 -23.17 -40.08 47.92
CA LEU A 128 -22.79 -41.47 48.26
C LEU A 128 -22.63 -41.67 49.77
N ASN A 129 -21.94 -40.76 50.46
CA ASN A 129 -21.75 -40.81 51.92
C ASN A 129 -23.11 -40.71 52.65
N LEU A 130 -24.03 -39.87 52.17
CA LEU A 130 -25.37 -39.72 52.73
C LEU A 130 -26.22 -40.99 52.52
N GLN A 131 -26.18 -41.59 51.32
CA GLN A 131 -26.85 -42.86 51.05
C GLN A 131 -26.32 -43.98 51.96
N GLU A 132 -25.01 -44.04 52.20
CA GLU A 132 -24.41 -45.01 53.10
C GLU A 132 -24.84 -44.77 54.57
N ALA A 133 -24.90 -43.52 55.00
CA ALA A 133 -25.36 -43.14 56.35
C ALA A 133 -26.85 -43.49 56.55
N LEU A 134 -27.71 -43.23 55.57
CA LEU A 134 -29.12 -43.64 55.58
C LEU A 134 -29.26 -45.17 55.60
N ARG A 135 -28.46 -45.89 54.80
CA ARG A 135 -28.42 -47.36 54.82
C ARG A 135 -28.01 -47.89 56.19
N LYS A 136 -26.98 -47.31 56.82
CA LYS A 136 -26.55 -47.66 58.19
C LYS A 136 -27.67 -47.39 59.20
N ALA A 137 -28.29 -46.21 59.18
CA ALA A 137 -29.40 -45.86 60.07
C ALA A 137 -30.59 -46.83 59.93
N ALA A 138 -30.96 -47.23 58.71
CA ALA A 138 -32.01 -48.23 58.48
C ALA A 138 -31.68 -49.60 59.10
N ASN A 139 -30.41 -50.03 59.07
CA ASN A 139 -29.97 -51.26 59.73
C ASN A 139 -29.98 -51.15 61.27
N PHE A 140 -29.63 -49.99 61.83
CA PHE A 140 -29.69 -49.74 63.29
C PHE A 140 -31.12 -49.51 63.81
N SER A 141 -32.05 -49.07 62.95
CA SER A 141 -33.44 -48.80 63.32
C SER A 141 -34.22 -50.04 63.78
N GLY A 142 -33.65 -51.26 63.65
CA GLY A 142 -34.21 -52.47 64.22
C GLY A 142 -35.67 -52.70 63.83
N ILE A 143 -36.02 -52.49 62.55
CA ILE A 143 -37.39 -52.68 62.08
C ILE A 143 -37.70 -54.18 62.12
N HIS A 144 -38.26 -54.59 63.25
CA HIS A 144 -38.90 -55.88 63.47
C HIS A 144 -39.86 -56.16 62.30
N PRO A 145 -39.86 -57.35 61.68
CA PRO A 145 -40.53 -57.61 60.39
C PRO A 145 -42.07 -57.71 60.48
N ALA A 146 -42.71 -56.90 61.34
CA ALA A 146 -44.15 -56.91 61.61
C ALA A 146 -44.81 -55.51 61.55
N SER A 147 -44.07 -54.40 61.59
CA SER A 147 -44.65 -53.05 61.46
C SER A 147 -44.71 -52.60 59.99
N LYS A 148 -45.90 -52.74 59.38
CA LYS A 148 -46.25 -52.06 58.13
C LYS A 148 -46.28 -50.53 58.34
N CYS A 149 -45.14 -49.86 58.21
CA CYS A 149 -45.08 -48.41 58.05
C CYS A 149 -44.98 -48.07 56.55
N PRO A 150 -46.01 -47.45 55.94
CA PRO A 150 -46.04 -47.18 54.50
C PRO A 150 -45.26 -45.90 54.14
N PHE A 151 -44.00 -45.81 54.56
CA PHE A 151 -43.09 -44.77 54.06
C PHE A 151 -42.35 -45.29 52.83
N GLN A 152 -43.09 -45.45 51.73
CA GLN A 152 -42.49 -45.45 50.41
C GLN A 152 -41.90 -44.04 50.18
N PHE A 153 -40.60 -43.89 50.37
CA PHE A 153 -39.89 -42.88 49.61
C PHE A 153 -39.88 -43.36 48.16
N SER A 154 -40.67 -42.70 47.31
CA SER A 154 -40.61 -42.85 45.85
C SER A 154 -39.28 -42.29 45.34
N VAL A 155 -38.20 -43.05 45.55
CA VAL A 155 -36.87 -42.72 45.06
C VAL A 155 -36.83 -42.95 43.55
N LEU A 156 -37.00 -41.86 42.82
CA LEU A 156 -36.30 -41.59 41.56
C LEU A 156 -36.41 -42.64 40.43
N ASP A 157 -37.64 -43.07 40.11
CA ASP A 157 -38.01 -43.37 38.71
C ASP A 157 -38.78 -42.17 38.12
N GLY A 158 -38.14 -41.01 38.19
CA GLY A 158 -38.65 -39.74 37.67
C GLY A 158 -37.87 -39.31 36.43
N LEU A 159 -38.43 -39.63 35.26
CA LEU A 159 -38.08 -39.06 33.95
C LEU A 159 -36.65 -39.33 33.42
N VAL A 160 -36.42 -40.59 33.01
CA VAL A 160 -35.72 -40.85 31.74
C VAL A 160 -36.79 -41.15 30.69
N SER A 161 -36.74 -40.48 29.52
CA SER A 161 -37.77 -40.48 28.46
C SER A 161 -39.03 -39.67 28.87
N GLU A 162 -39.36 -38.49 28.33
CA GLU A 162 -39.45 -38.07 26.93
C GLU A 162 -39.52 -36.51 26.84
N GLU A 163 -38.41 -35.82 26.52
CA GLU A 163 -38.46 -34.44 25.98
C GLU A 163 -37.42 -34.23 24.86
N THR A 164 -37.13 -35.30 24.11
CA THR A 164 -36.34 -35.23 22.84
C THR A 164 -37.24 -34.95 21.63
N GLN A 165 -38.33 -34.20 21.81
CA GLN A 165 -39.33 -33.96 20.76
C GLN A 165 -39.86 -32.51 20.66
N GLN A 166 -39.09 -31.52 21.14
CA GLN A 166 -39.38 -30.10 20.86
C GLN A 166 -38.17 -29.29 20.36
N LEU A 167 -37.41 -29.86 19.40
CA LEU A 167 -36.51 -29.09 18.54
C LEU A 167 -36.49 -29.56 17.07
N MET A 168 -37.58 -30.20 16.61
CA MET A 168 -37.95 -30.23 15.20
C MET A 168 -38.93 -29.08 14.94
N GLY A 169 -38.44 -27.92 14.52
CA GLY A 169 -39.33 -26.80 14.24
C GLY A 169 -38.76 -25.39 14.21
N LEU A 170 -37.49 -25.18 13.85
CA LEU A 170 -36.98 -23.85 13.44
C LEU A 170 -35.78 -24.00 12.47
N GLY A 171 -35.95 -24.89 11.48
CA GLY A 171 -35.02 -25.14 10.37
C GLY A 171 -35.60 -24.78 9.02
N GLY A 172 -36.36 -23.69 8.95
CA GLY A 172 -36.97 -23.20 7.70
C GLY A 172 -36.12 -22.11 7.07
N TRP A 173 -35.90 -22.24 5.75
CA TRP A 173 -35.26 -21.31 4.79
C TRP A 173 -33.86 -21.69 4.27
N LEU A 174 -33.81 -22.82 3.55
CA LEU A 174 -32.97 -22.96 2.36
C LEU A 174 -33.83 -23.49 1.19
N SER A 175 -34.56 -22.59 0.52
CA SER A 175 -35.12 -22.89 -0.81
C SER A 175 -33.99 -22.75 -1.82
N PHE A 176 -33.37 -23.86 -2.19
CA PHE A 176 -32.55 -23.93 -3.40
C PHE A 176 -33.47 -24.20 -4.59
N ASP A 177 -34.12 -23.14 -5.08
CA ASP A 177 -34.74 -23.18 -6.40
C ASP A 177 -33.65 -23.13 -7.47
N ALA A 178 -33.56 -24.22 -8.22
CA ALA A 178 -32.90 -24.25 -9.51
C ALA A 178 -33.81 -24.98 -10.50
N PRO A 179 -34.16 -24.35 -11.63
CA PRO A 179 -34.46 -25.08 -12.85
C PRO A 179 -33.31 -24.91 -13.85
N LEU A 180 -32.85 -26.04 -14.38
CA LEU A 180 -32.01 -26.13 -15.56
C LEU A 180 -32.88 -25.88 -16.82
N VAL A 181 -32.26 -25.43 -17.92
CA VAL A 181 -32.82 -25.36 -19.30
C VAL A 181 -33.83 -24.24 -19.58
N GLN A 182 -33.39 -23.19 -20.28
CA GLN A 182 -33.46 -23.18 -21.76
C GLN A 182 -32.31 -22.36 -22.37
#